data_AF-A0A6A0GW09-F1
#
_entry.id   AF-A0A6A0GW09-F1
#
_cell.length_a   1.000
_cell.length_b   1.000
_cell.length_c   1.000
_cell.angle_alpha   90.00
_cell.angle_beta   90.00
_cell.angle_gamma   90.00
#
_symmetry.space_group_name_H-M   'P 1'
#
loop_
_entity.id
_entity.type
_entity.pdbx_description
1 polymer ?
#
loop_
_entity_poly.entity_id
_entity_poly.type
_entity_poly.pdbx_seq_one_letter_code
_entity_poly.pdbx_strand_id
1 'polypeptide(L)'
;MAICVLLFLLDFSSVLNKSRLRKCIFCHLLLALLMLTKLMPDIFDRLDIFILEIEELEVPVPHKWEYIWLLGSIASFLGLSAIKKNRSILLQVYFVLINLLSTVPVLLATMINFSEFWTFCTADDVDKVAMWQGYPVSGLWYIFLLLAMQVHVFTLLFAWRLIVVWKDRSTKKQQ
;
A
#
# COMPACT_ATOMS: atom_id res chain seq x y z
N MET A 1 20.18 -17.62 -6.69
CA MET A 1 19.17 -16.62 -6.27
C MET A 1 17.74 -17.19 -6.22
N ALA A 2 17.27 -17.91 -7.25
CA ALA A 2 15.93 -18.52 -7.27
C ALA A 2 15.64 -19.51 -6.12
N ILE A 3 16.63 -20.31 -5.68
CA ILE A 3 16.47 -21.25 -4.56
C ILE A 3 16.30 -20.53 -3.21
N CYS A 4 17.02 -19.42 -2.98
CA CYS A 4 16.81 -18.58 -1.80
C CYS A 4 15.43 -17.92 -1.80
N VAL A 5 14.94 -17.48 -2.97
CA VAL A 5 13.58 -16.96 -3.12
C VAL A 5 12.55 -18.06 -2.86
N LEU A 6 12.75 -19.28 -3.36
CA LEU A 6 11.88 -20.42 -3.07
C LEU A 6 11.86 -20.79 -1.57
N LEU A 7 13.02 -20.86 -0.91
CA LEU A 7 13.11 -21.11 0.53
C LEU A 7 12.47 -19.97 1.35
N PHE A 8 12.66 -18.73 0.93
CA PHE A 8 11.99 -17.56 1.53
C PHE A 8 10.46 -17.65 1.37
N LEU A 9 9.99 -18.19 0.24
CA LEU A 9 8.59 -18.43 -0.10
C LEU A 9 8.01 -19.72 0.49
N LEU A 10 8.79 -20.67 1.01
CA LEU A 10 8.25 -21.94 1.54
C LEU A 10 8.19 -22.02 3.07
N ASP A 11 8.73 -21.04 3.80
CA ASP A 11 8.72 -21.08 5.26
C ASP A 11 7.33 -20.72 5.85
N PHE A 12 6.67 -21.72 6.46
CA PHE A 12 5.40 -21.60 7.19
C PHE A 12 5.58 -21.26 8.68
N SER A 13 6.79 -20.93 9.12
CA SER A 13 7.06 -20.53 10.51
C SER A 13 6.19 -19.33 10.92
N SER A 14 5.35 -19.55 11.93
CA SER A 14 4.47 -18.52 12.49
C SER A 14 5.27 -17.34 13.05
N VAL A 15 6.42 -17.59 13.68
CA VAL A 15 7.26 -16.53 14.27
C VAL A 15 7.85 -15.65 13.16
N LEU A 16 8.40 -16.29 12.11
CA LEU A 16 9.03 -15.56 11.02
C LEU A 16 8.01 -14.76 10.21
N ASN A 17 6.88 -15.37 9.84
CA ASN A 17 5.84 -14.70 9.07
C ASN A 17 5.20 -13.53 9.84
N LYS A 18 5.08 -13.60 11.17
CA LYS A 18 4.69 -12.43 11.99
C LYS A 18 5.69 -11.29 11.90
N SER A 19 6.99 -11.60 11.99
CA SER A 19 8.04 -10.58 11.90
C SER A 19 8.03 -9.90 10.52
N ARG A 20 7.92 -10.70 9.45
CA ARG A 20 7.82 -10.20 8.08
C ARG A 20 6.56 -9.37 7.85
N LEU A 21 5.40 -9.85 8.32
CA LEU A 21 4.14 -9.09 8.22
C LEU A 21 4.20 -7.75 8.96
N ARG A 22 4.84 -7.69 10.14
CA ARG A 22 5.06 -6.41 10.85
C ARG A 22 5.91 -5.43 10.04
N LYS A 23 6.95 -5.91 9.35
CA LYS A 23 7.75 -5.07 8.46
C LYS A 23 6.93 -4.54 7.29
N CYS A 24 6.11 -5.39 6.66
CA CYS A 24 5.22 -4.96 5.59
C CYS A 24 4.21 -3.90 6.08
N ILE A 25 3.61 -4.11 7.25
CA ILE A 25 2.70 -3.12 7.88
C ILE A 25 3.44 -1.80 8.13
N PHE A 26 4.65 -1.84 8.68
CA PHE A 26 5.46 -0.65 8.91
C PHE A 26 5.75 0.10 7.60
N CYS A 27 6.17 -0.60 6.54
CA CYS A 27 6.39 0.00 5.22
C CYS A 27 5.11 0.60 4.64
N HIS A 28 3.96 -0.08 4.80
CA HIS A 28 2.68 0.44 4.32
C HIS A 28 2.28 1.72 5.06
N LEU A 29 2.50 1.79 6.37
CA LEU A 29 2.27 3.00 7.17
C LEU A 29 3.23 4.15 6.80
N LEU A 30 4.47 3.85 6.41
CA LEU A 30 5.40 4.86 5.90
C LEU A 30 4.92 5.42 4.55
N LEU A 31 4.45 4.56 3.65
CA LEU A 31 3.81 4.99 2.39
C LEU A 31 2.51 5.78 2.67
N ALA A 32 1.77 5.44 3.72
CA ALA A 32 0.61 6.19 4.16
C ALA A 32 0.94 7.58 4.67
N LEU A 33 2.06 7.74 5.38
CA LEU A 33 2.55 9.06 5.76
C LEU A 33 2.92 9.90 4.54
N LEU A 34 3.57 9.30 3.54
CA LEU A 34 3.90 9.98 2.28
C LEU A 34 2.65 10.39 1.49
N MET A 35 1.66 9.50 1.39
CA MET A 35 0.36 9.83 0.79
C MET A 35 -0.34 10.94 1.59
N LEU A 36 -0.33 10.88 2.92
CA LEU A 36 -0.91 11.91 3.77
C LEU A 36 -0.26 13.27 3.50
N THR A 37 1.07 13.35 3.42
CA THR A 37 1.77 14.60 3.10
C THR A 37 1.36 15.17 1.74
N LYS A 38 1.15 14.29 0.74
CA LYS A 38 0.67 14.70 -0.59
C LYS A 38 -0.76 15.23 -0.54
N LEU A 39 -1.62 14.69 0.33
CA LEU A 39 -3.02 15.10 0.48
C LEU A 39 -3.21 16.33 1.40
N MET A 40 -2.17 16.77 2.12
CA MET A 40 -2.28 17.90 3.05
C MET A 40 -2.80 19.19 2.42
N PRO A 41 -2.33 19.64 1.23
CA PRO A 41 -2.82 20.87 0.62
C PRO A 41 -4.34 20.88 0.45
N ASP A 42 -4.89 19.86 -0.19
CA ASP A 42 -6.35 19.74 -0.38
C ASP A 42 -7.12 19.60 0.95
N ILE A 43 -6.54 18.95 1.96
CA ILE A 43 -7.16 18.87 3.30
C ILE A 43 -7.21 20.26 3.95
N PHE A 44 -6.15 21.06 3.84
CA PHE A 44 -6.12 22.42 4.36
C PHE A 44 -7.09 23.35 3.63
N ASP A 45 -7.18 23.23 2.31
CA ASP A 45 -8.15 23.98 1.50
C ASP A 45 -9.59 23.68 1.94
N ARG A 46 -9.92 22.41 2.22
CA ARG A 46 -11.26 22.02 2.74
C ARG A 46 -11.55 22.52 4.15
N LEU A 47 -10.51 22.85 4.92
CA LEU A 47 -10.62 23.40 6.28
C LEU A 47 -10.57 24.93 6.27
N ASP A 48 -10.51 25.58 5.10
CA ASP A 48 -10.35 27.03 4.94
C ASP A 48 -9.05 27.55 5.60
N ILE A 49 -7.99 26.72 5.58
CA ILE A 49 -6.66 27.06 6.09
C ILE A 49 -5.75 27.36 4.90
N PHE A 50 -5.34 28.61 4.76
CA PHE A 50 -4.47 29.06 3.68
C PHE A 50 -3.01 29.20 4.13
N ILE A 51 -2.11 28.47 3.47
CA ILE A 51 -0.66 28.57 3.69
C ILE A 51 -0.02 28.77 2.30
N LEU A 52 0.49 29.98 2.05
CA LEU A 52 0.97 30.40 0.73
C LEU A 52 2.09 29.48 0.19
N GLU A 53 3.04 29.09 1.04
CA GLU A 53 4.15 28.22 0.66
C GLU A 53 3.71 26.81 0.24
N ILE A 54 2.55 26.37 0.72
CA ILE A 54 1.98 25.07 0.36
C ILE A 54 1.23 25.16 -0.96
N GLU A 55 0.54 26.27 -1.22
CA GLU A 55 -0.17 26.49 -2.47
C GLU A 55 0.80 26.70 -3.64
N GLU A 56 1.90 27.44 -3.43
CA GLU A 56 2.99 27.63 -4.41
C GLU A 56 3.66 26.31 -4.84
N LEU A 57 3.52 25.25 -4.03
CA LEU A 57 4.04 23.93 -4.38
C LEU A 57 3.25 23.31 -5.56
N GLU A 58 2.04 23.80 -5.84
CA GLU A 58 1.15 23.35 -6.93
C GLU A 58 1.00 21.82 -6.97
N VAL A 59 0.82 21.20 -5.80
CA VAL A 59 0.72 19.74 -5.68
C VAL A 59 -0.47 19.24 -6.51
N PRO A 60 -0.30 18.18 -7.34
CA PRO A 60 -1.38 17.69 -8.18
C PRO A 60 -2.62 17.31 -7.37
N VAL A 61 -3.78 17.75 -7.86
CA VAL A 61 -5.07 17.53 -7.21
C VAL A 61 -5.27 16.04 -6.91
N PRO A 62 -5.73 15.68 -5.69
CA PRO A 62 -5.97 14.30 -5.33
C PRO A 62 -7.06 13.60 -6.15
N HIS A 63 -6.77 12.38 -6.56
CA HIS A 63 -7.75 11.45 -7.10
C HIS A 63 -8.48 10.72 -5.97
N LYS A 64 -9.71 10.27 -6.26
CA LYS A 64 -10.54 9.53 -5.29
C LYS A 64 -9.86 8.27 -4.73
N TRP A 65 -9.07 7.57 -5.56
CA TRP A 65 -8.39 6.35 -5.15
C TRP A 65 -7.35 6.60 -4.05
N GLU A 66 -6.77 7.80 -3.99
CA GLU A 66 -5.75 8.18 -3.01
C GLU A 66 -6.33 8.21 -1.59
N TYR A 67 -7.52 8.83 -1.43
CA TYR A 67 -8.24 8.82 -0.15
C TYR A 67 -8.70 7.44 0.25
N ILE A 68 -9.22 6.64 -0.70
CA ILE A 68 -9.64 5.25 -0.42
C ILE A 68 -8.44 4.44 0.06
N TRP A 69 -7.31 4.58 -0.62
CA TRP A 69 -6.07 3.90 -0.27
C TRP A 69 -5.56 4.30 1.13
N LEU A 70 -5.55 5.60 1.44
CA LEU A 70 -5.15 6.13 2.74
C LEU A 70 -6.09 5.65 3.86
N LEU A 71 -7.40 5.62 3.62
CA LEU A 71 -8.38 5.06 4.54
C LEU A 71 -8.10 3.57 4.81
N GLY A 72 -7.77 2.81 3.75
CA GLY A 72 -7.38 1.41 3.87
C GLY A 72 -6.16 1.19 4.77
N SER A 73 -5.22 2.15 4.83
CA SER A 73 -4.05 2.06 5.70
C SER A 73 -4.38 1.99 7.19
N ILE A 74 -5.54 2.49 7.62
CA ILE A 74 -6.02 2.37 9.01
C ILE A 74 -6.23 0.89 9.39
N ALA A 75 -6.55 0.00 8.44
CA ALA A 75 -6.68 -1.43 8.70
C ALA A 75 -5.38 -2.05 9.26
N SER A 76 -4.21 -1.43 9.03
CA SER A 76 -2.92 -1.86 9.57
C SER A 76 -2.91 -2.03 11.09
N PHE A 77 -3.68 -1.22 11.83
CA PHE A 77 -3.79 -1.35 13.29
C PHE A 77 -4.52 -2.64 13.69
N LEU A 78 -5.46 -3.12 12.88
CA LEU A 78 -6.10 -4.44 13.06
C LEU A 78 -5.09 -5.56 12.82
N GLY A 79 -4.26 -5.44 11.77
CA GLY A 79 -3.18 -6.40 11.48
C GLY A 79 -2.19 -6.54 12.64
N LEU A 80 -1.70 -5.42 13.18
CA LEU A 80 -0.80 -5.41 14.35
C LEU A 80 -1.47 -6.06 15.58
N SER A 81 -2.73 -5.70 15.83
CA SER A 81 -3.52 -6.26 16.93
C SER A 81 -3.73 -7.77 16.79
N ALA A 82 -3.98 -8.25 15.58
CA ALA A 82 -4.16 -9.67 15.27
C ALA A 82 -2.87 -10.46 15.51
N ILE A 83 -1.73 -9.92 15.05
CA ILE A 83 -0.40 -10.53 15.23
C ILE A 83 -0.03 -10.64 16.71
N LYS A 84 -0.29 -9.60 17.51
CA LYS A 84 0.03 -9.58 18.95
C LYS A 84 -0.72 -10.67 19.71
N LYS A 85 -1.99 -10.93 19.35
CA LYS A 85 -2.89 -11.84 20.08
C LYS A 85 -3.16 -13.17 19.35
N ASN A 86 -2.50 -13.45 18.23
CA ASN A 86 -2.77 -14.60 17.36
C ASN A 86 -4.25 -14.76 16.96
N ARG A 87 -4.97 -13.64 16.74
CA ARG A 87 -6.41 -13.66 16.46
C ARG A 87 -6.64 -13.90 14.97
N SER A 88 -6.88 -15.15 14.58
CA SER A 88 -7.07 -15.55 13.17
C SER A 88 -8.24 -14.84 12.49
N ILE A 89 -9.37 -14.63 13.18
CA ILE A 89 -10.52 -13.89 12.62
C ILE A 89 -10.14 -12.43 12.34
N LEU A 90 -9.46 -11.77 13.30
CA LEU A 90 -9.02 -10.38 13.13
C LEU A 90 -8.00 -10.25 11.98
N LEU A 91 -7.13 -11.25 11.81
CA LEU A 91 -6.19 -11.27 10.69
C LEU A 91 -6.90 -11.49 9.34
N GLN A 92 -7.98 -12.27 9.29
CA GLN A 92 -8.83 -12.41 8.09
C GLN A 92 -9.55 -11.11 7.74
N VAL A 93 -10.10 -10.40 8.73
CA VAL A 93 -10.69 -9.07 8.52
C VAL A 93 -9.65 -8.09 7.98
N TYR A 94 -8.46 -8.05 8.59
CA TYR A 94 -7.34 -7.26 8.08
C TYR A 94 -6.97 -7.60 6.63
N PHE A 95 -6.88 -8.90 6.31
CA PHE A 95 -6.57 -9.37 4.96
C PHE A 95 -7.58 -8.87 3.93
N VAL A 96 -8.88 -8.96 4.23
CA VAL A 96 -9.95 -8.47 3.34
C VAL A 96 -9.89 -6.96 3.19
N LEU A 97 -9.75 -6.21 4.29
CA LEU A 97 -9.72 -4.75 4.25
C LEU A 97 -8.52 -4.22 3.45
N ILE A 98 -7.31 -4.77 3.65
CA ILE A 98 -6.14 -4.36 2.86
C ILE A 98 -6.30 -4.70 1.39
N ASN A 99 -6.89 -5.85 1.06
CA ASN A 99 -7.11 -6.21 -0.34
C ASN A 99 -8.08 -5.22 -1.02
N LEU A 100 -9.23 -4.97 -0.41
CA LEU A 100 -10.29 -4.13 -0.97
C LEU A 100 -9.97 -2.64 -0.95
N LEU A 101 -9.41 -2.13 0.15
CA LEU A 101 -9.22 -0.70 0.37
C LEU A 101 -7.80 -0.22 0.09
N SER A 102 -6.85 -1.11 -0.22
CA SER A 102 -5.48 -0.70 -0.53
C SER A 102 -4.95 -1.38 -1.79
N THR A 103 -5.02 -2.71 -1.92
CA THR A 103 -4.48 -3.41 -3.10
C THR A 103 -5.29 -3.12 -4.36
N VAL A 104 -6.62 -3.21 -4.29
CA VAL A 104 -7.49 -2.89 -5.43
C VAL A 104 -7.31 -1.43 -5.90
N PRO A 105 -7.30 -0.41 -5.03
CA PRO A 105 -6.98 0.97 -5.42
C PRO A 105 -5.64 1.13 -6.13
N VAL A 106 -4.57 0.43 -5.70
CA VAL A 106 -3.27 0.46 -6.40
C VAL A 106 -3.38 -0.12 -7.81
N LEU A 107 -4.08 -1.24 -7.97
CA LEU A 107 -4.28 -1.85 -9.28
C LEU A 107 -5.09 -0.94 -10.20
N LEU A 108 -6.18 -0.36 -9.70
CA LEU A 108 -7.00 0.60 -10.45
C LEU A 108 -6.21 1.85 -10.83
N ALA A 109 -5.45 2.41 -9.89
CA ALA A 109 -4.61 3.58 -10.15
C ALA A 109 -3.53 3.28 -11.21
N THR A 110 -2.94 2.08 -11.18
CA THR A 110 -1.99 1.64 -12.21
C THR A 110 -2.66 1.62 -13.59
N MET A 111 -3.87 1.08 -13.71
CA MET A 111 -4.60 1.06 -14.98
C MET A 111 -4.95 2.47 -15.48
N ILE A 112 -5.41 3.35 -14.59
CA ILE A 112 -5.80 4.73 -14.92
C ILE A 112 -4.59 5.53 -15.43
N ASN A 113 -3.43 5.39 -14.78
CA ASN A 113 -2.23 6.14 -15.12
C ASN A 113 -1.41 5.52 -16.26
N PHE A 114 -1.80 4.34 -16.76
CA PHE A 114 -0.99 3.58 -17.71
C PHE A 114 -0.74 4.31 -19.03
N SER A 115 -1.77 4.94 -19.60
CA SER A 115 -1.62 5.63 -20.89
C SER A 115 -0.60 6.77 -20.79
N GLU A 116 -0.70 7.59 -19.76
CA GLU A 116 0.20 8.74 -19.58
C GLU A 116 1.61 8.31 -19.20
N PHE A 117 1.76 7.27 -18.38
CA PHE A 117 3.06 6.69 -18.08
C PHE A 117 3.71 6.07 -19.32
N TRP A 118 2.92 5.41 -20.17
CA TRP A 118 3.40 4.88 -21.44
C TRP A 118 3.87 5.99 -22.37
N THR A 119 3.11 7.08 -22.50
CA THR A 119 3.52 8.28 -23.24
C THR A 119 4.81 8.85 -22.66
N PHE A 120 4.94 8.97 -21.34
CA PHE A 120 6.17 9.42 -20.70
C PHE A 120 7.39 8.54 -21.06
N CYS A 121 7.22 7.22 -21.10
CA CYS A 121 8.33 6.31 -21.40
C CYS A 121 8.71 6.23 -22.89
N THR A 122 7.83 6.64 -23.80
CA THR A 122 7.99 6.36 -25.24
C THR A 122 7.97 7.58 -26.14
N ALA A 123 7.46 8.73 -25.66
CA ALA A 123 7.46 9.95 -26.43
C ALA A 123 8.87 10.55 -26.48
N ASP A 124 9.25 11.03 -27.66
CA ASP A 124 10.47 11.82 -27.85
C ASP A 124 10.34 13.24 -27.27
N ASP A 125 9.12 13.63 -26.90
CA ASP A 125 8.76 14.97 -26.44
C ASP A 125 8.05 14.90 -25.08
N VAL A 126 8.63 15.61 -24.10
CA VAL A 126 8.18 15.68 -22.71
C VAL A 126 6.98 16.59 -22.52
N ASP A 127 6.63 17.42 -23.51
CA ASP A 127 5.51 18.37 -23.43
C ASP A 127 4.12 17.70 -23.45
N LYS A 128 4.08 16.38 -23.67
CA LYS A 128 2.84 15.59 -23.78
C LYS A 128 2.38 14.96 -22.46
N VAL A 129 3.09 15.18 -21.35
CA VAL A 129 2.78 14.57 -20.05
C VAL A 129 2.67 15.62 -18.95
N ALA A 130 1.81 15.39 -17.97
CA ALA A 130 1.66 16.30 -16.85
C ALA A 130 2.96 16.34 -16.03
N MET A 131 3.41 17.56 -15.73
CA MET A 131 4.60 17.83 -14.93
C MET A 131 4.22 18.44 -13.59
N TRP A 132 4.97 18.10 -12.55
CA TRP A 132 4.93 18.75 -11.25
C TRP A 132 6.36 19.05 -10.82
N GLN A 133 6.69 20.34 -10.65
CA GLN A 133 8.04 20.79 -10.27
C GLN A 133 9.14 20.23 -11.19
N GLY A 134 8.87 20.10 -12.49
CA GLY A 134 9.80 19.56 -13.48
C GLY A 134 9.88 18.02 -13.53
N TYR A 135 9.05 17.31 -12.77
CA TYR A 135 8.96 15.85 -12.78
C TYR A 135 7.66 15.34 -13.40
N PRO A 136 7.70 14.26 -14.19
CA PRO A 136 6.50 13.67 -14.80
C PRO A 136 5.62 13.04 -13.72
N VAL A 137 4.39 13.52 -13.58
CA VAL A 137 3.44 13.10 -12.55
C VAL A 137 3.13 11.62 -12.65
N SER A 138 2.92 11.11 -13.87
CA SER A 138 2.69 9.68 -14.12
C SER A 138 3.89 8.82 -13.70
N GLY A 139 5.12 9.29 -13.91
CA GLY A 139 6.34 8.63 -13.45
C GLY A 139 6.43 8.54 -11.93
N LEU A 140 6.16 9.65 -11.23
CA LEU A 140 6.11 9.68 -9.76
C LEU A 140 5.04 8.73 -9.21
N TRP A 141 3.86 8.69 -9.84
CA TRP A 141 2.80 7.74 -9.47
C TRP A 141 3.26 6.31 -9.62
N TYR A 142 3.89 5.94 -10.73
CA TYR A 142 4.35 4.58 -10.95
C TYR A 142 5.41 4.13 -9.94
N ILE A 143 6.29 5.02 -9.48
CA ILE A 143 7.22 4.73 -8.38
C ILE A 143 6.45 4.36 -7.12
N PHE A 144 5.49 5.19 -6.72
CA PHE A 144 4.65 4.92 -5.54
C PHE A 144 3.85 3.61 -5.68
N LEU A 145 3.18 3.42 -6.82
CA LEU A 145 2.31 2.28 -7.10
C LEU A 145 3.09 0.95 -7.10
N LEU A 146 4.30 0.93 -7.67
CA LEU A 146 5.16 -0.25 -7.65
C LEU A 146 5.61 -0.61 -6.23
N LEU A 147 6.03 0.38 -5.43
CA LEU A 147 6.40 0.16 -4.03
C LEU A 147 5.21 -0.31 -3.19
N ALA A 148 4.05 0.33 -3.35
CA ALA A 148 2.82 -0.05 -2.67
C ALA A 148 2.40 -1.49 -3.05
N MET A 149 2.46 -1.85 -4.33
CA MET A 149 2.11 -3.18 -4.80
C MET A 149 3.06 -4.25 -4.23
N GLN A 150 4.37 -3.99 -4.21
CA GLN A 150 5.33 -4.90 -3.57
C GLN A 150 4.99 -5.15 -2.10
N VAL A 151 4.75 -4.07 -1.34
CA VAL A 151 4.36 -4.16 0.08
C VAL A 151 3.07 -4.96 0.23
N HIS A 152 2.08 -4.77 -0.63
CA HIS A 152 0.79 -5.47 -0.57
C HIS A 152 0.91 -6.96 -0.93
N VAL A 153 1.65 -7.33 -1.98
CA VAL A 153 1.89 -8.73 -2.33
C VAL A 153 2.50 -9.48 -1.15
N PHE A 154 3.54 -8.92 -0.53
CA PHE A 154 4.15 -9.52 0.65
C PHE A 154 3.22 -9.54 1.86
N THR A 155 2.43 -8.49 2.07
CA THR A 155 1.43 -8.43 3.14
C THR A 155 0.41 -9.56 3.03
N LEU A 156 -0.20 -9.72 1.85
CA LEU A 156 -1.20 -10.75 1.59
C LEU A 156 -0.60 -12.15 1.73
N LEU A 157 0.61 -12.36 1.20
CA LEU A 157 1.31 -13.63 1.28
C LEU A 157 1.62 -14.04 2.73
N PHE A 158 2.15 -13.14 3.55
CA PHE A 158 2.47 -13.46 4.95
C PHE A 158 1.23 -13.56 5.83
N ALA A 159 0.20 -12.73 5.59
CA ALA A 159 -1.07 -12.81 6.30
C ALA A 159 -1.79 -14.14 6.00
N TRP A 160 -1.87 -14.54 4.72
CA TRP A 160 -2.47 -15.82 4.32
C TRP A 160 -1.81 -17.01 5.02
N ARG A 161 -0.48 -17.07 5.03
CA ARG A 161 0.26 -18.15 5.72
C ARG A 161 -0.06 -18.22 7.21
N LEU A 162 -0.11 -17.07 7.88
CA LEU A 162 -0.46 -17.02 9.30
C LEU A 162 -1.90 -17.46 9.55
N ILE A 163 -2.84 -17.09 8.68
CA ILE A 163 -4.25 -17.54 8.77
C ILE A 163 -4.33 -19.06 8.70
N VAL A 164 -3.67 -19.68 7.72
CA VAL A 164 -3.62 -21.15 7.56
C VAL A 164 -3.04 -21.80 8.82
N VAL A 165 -1.84 -21.39 9.23
CA VAL A 165 -1.13 -21.99 10.38
C VAL A 165 -1.91 -21.84 11.69
N TRP A 166 -2.57 -20.71 11.93
CA TRP A 166 -3.34 -20.51 13.15
C TRP A 166 -4.67 -21.29 13.16
N LYS A 167 -5.29 -21.50 11.99
CA LYS A 167 -6.47 -22.36 11.86
C LYS A 167 -6.13 -23.83 12.15
N ASP A 168 -5.06 -24.35 11.57
CA ASP A 168 -4.61 -25.73 11.79
C ASP A 168 -4.24 -26.03 13.25
N ARG A 169 -3.71 -25.04 13.97
CA ARG A 169 -3.42 -25.19 15.41
C ARG A 169 -4.69 -25.16 16.26
N SER A 170 -5.69 -24.38 15.84
CA SER A 170 -6.97 -24.31 16.56
C SER A 170 -7.74 -25.62 16.45
N THR A 171 -7.73 -26.27 15.28
CA THR A 171 -8.39 -27.57 15.07
C THR A 171 -7.69 -28.68 15.85
N LYS A 172 -6.36 -28.74 15.83
CA LYS A 172 -5.58 -29.72 16.63
C LYS A 172 -5.72 -29.57 18.14
N LYS A 173 -6.10 -28.40 18.65
CA LYS A 173 -6.33 -28.19 20.10
C LYS A 173 -7.74 -28.62 20.53
N GLN A 174 -8.67 -28.74 19.58
CA GLN A 174 -10.06 -29.11 19.83
C GLN A 174 -10.31 -30.63 19.66
N GLN A 175 -9.38 -31.34 19.03
CA GLN A 175 -9.28 -32.80 19.02
C GLN A 175 -8.51 -33.28 20.25
#